data_AF-A0A7X5Y7X6-F1
#
_entry.id   AF-A0A7X5Y7X6-F1
#
_cell.length_a   1.000
_cell.length_b   1.000
_cell.length_c   1.000
_cell.angle_alpha   90.00
_cell.angle_beta   90.00
_cell.angle_gamma   90.00
#
_symmetry.space_group_name_H-M   'P 1'
#
loop_
_entity.id
_entity.type
_entity.pdbx_description
1 polymer ?
#
loop_
_entity_poly.entity_id
_entity_poly.type
_entity_poly.pdbx_seq_one_letter_code
_entity_poly.pdbx_strand_id
1 'polypeptide(L)'
;MRKILAAAVAALFVTPAAAQQYTITDLDSPVPAGENWGTIPGENTGTVSIQGATSNDGDGALMLTGDRTRVQTGVQYGGGTPTGATLDQVSVLTFEWMVANGGPNGNASPALRLLVQDGDQRSELIWEAAYNDANGAGAGFYDLNTWYESNPEARFWRFVAGQGPTFDPASPGSYVFNTIAGWGASSFYTDAAFVSGVSVGNGSGSGANFVGYADNVAASGSFGSRSFNFAAVAAVPEPGTWAMMLLGFGVIGGAMRRQRRAAHLLQMA
;
A
#
# COMPACT_ATOMS: atom_id res chain seq x y z
N MET A 1 62.28 22.04 -18.64
CA MET A 1 61.28 21.73 -17.60
C MET A 1 59.90 21.66 -18.25
N ARG A 2 59.37 20.45 -18.48
CA ARG A 2 58.00 20.25 -18.99
C ARG A 2 57.03 20.29 -17.81
N LYS A 3 56.11 21.27 -17.80
CA LYS A 3 55.02 21.33 -16.81
C LYS A 3 53.91 20.39 -17.27
N ILE A 4 53.64 19.35 -16.49
CA ILE A 4 52.50 18.45 -16.69
C ILE A 4 51.29 19.13 -16.02
N LEU A 5 50.28 19.49 -16.82
CA LEU A 5 48.97 19.90 -16.31
C LEU A 5 48.20 18.62 -15.95
N ALA A 6 47.89 18.43 -14.67
CA ALA A 6 46.94 17.40 -14.24
C ALA A 6 45.52 17.94 -14.43
N ALA A 7 44.73 17.27 -15.27
CA ALA A 7 43.30 17.53 -15.40
C ALA A 7 42.59 16.94 -14.17
N ALA A 8 41.99 17.80 -13.35
CA ALA A 8 41.12 17.37 -12.26
C ALA A 8 39.77 16.91 -12.86
N VAL A 9 39.54 15.60 -12.86
CA VAL A 9 38.22 15.03 -13.14
C VAL A 9 37.38 15.26 -11.89
N ALA A 10 36.44 16.20 -11.95
CA ALA A 10 35.41 16.34 -10.93
C ALA A 10 34.45 15.16 -11.07
N ALA A 11 34.57 14.17 -10.18
CA ALA A 11 33.56 13.14 -10.03
C ALA A 11 32.30 13.83 -9.44
N LEU A 12 31.26 14.02 -10.27
CA LEU A 12 29.93 14.29 -9.76
C LEU A 12 29.48 13.05 -8.98
N PHE A 13 29.51 13.14 -7.66
CA PHE A 13 28.80 12.20 -6.81
C PHE A 13 27.31 12.44 -6.99
N VAL A 14 26.67 11.65 -7.85
CA VAL A 14 25.21 11.55 -7.88
C VAL A 14 24.82 10.88 -6.57
N THR A 15 24.26 11.66 -5.66
CA THR A 15 23.64 11.09 -4.44
C THR A 15 22.37 10.37 -4.86
N PRO A 16 22.11 9.14 -4.38
CA PRO A 16 20.86 8.48 -4.68
C PRO A 16 19.70 9.31 -4.11
N ALA A 17 18.61 9.42 -4.85
CA ALA A 17 17.38 10.02 -4.35
C ALA A 17 16.97 9.30 -3.05
N ALA A 18 16.62 10.07 -2.02
CA ALA A 18 16.25 9.51 -0.72
C ALA A 18 14.99 8.65 -0.83
N ALA A 19 14.97 7.52 -0.11
CA ALA A 19 13.76 6.71 0.02
C ALA A 19 12.69 7.50 0.80
N GLN A 20 11.47 7.52 0.28
CA GLN A 20 10.35 8.23 0.87
C GLN A 20 9.31 7.23 1.37
N GLN A 21 9.03 7.26 2.67
CA GLN A 21 8.06 6.37 3.31
C GLN A 21 6.88 7.18 3.84
N TYR A 22 5.68 6.64 3.62
CA TYR A 22 4.42 7.22 4.05
C TYR A 22 3.66 6.28 4.96
N THR A 23 3.21 6.80 6.08
CA THR A 23 2.30 6.08 6.98
C THR A 23 0.87 6.48 6.67
N ILE A 24 0.08 5.51 6.23
CA ILE A 24 -1.32 5.66 5.87
C ILE A 24 -2.16 5.24 7.07
N THR A 25 -2.98 6.16 7.57
CA THR A 25 -3.81 5.95 8.76
C THR A 25 -5.30 6.14 8.47
N ASP A 26 -5.65 6.55 7.25
CA ASP A 26 -7.00 6.83 6.79
C ASP A 26 -7.17 6.41 5.32
N LEU A 27 -8.33 5.85 5.00
CA LEU A 27 -8.73 5.37 3.67
C LEU A 27 -10.01 6.07 3.16
N ASP A 28 -10.42 7.19 3.77
CA ASP A 28 -11.68 7.87 3.46
C ASP A 28 -11.56 8.94 2.37
N SER A 29 -10.42 9.03 1.67
CA SER A 29 -10.25 10.04 0.61
C SER A 29 -11.22 9.80 -0.56
N PRO A 30 -12.14 10.74 -0.87
CA PRO A 30 -13.09 10.58 -1.98
C PRO A 30 -12.44 10.85 -3.34
N VAL A 31 -11.27 11.49 -3.36
CA VAL A 31 -10.45 11.74 -4.55
C VAL A 31 -9.01 11.40 -4.19
N PRO A 32 -8.61 10.12 -4.26
CA PRO A 32 -7.27 9.70 -3.88
C PRO A 32 -6.21 10.39 -4.75
N ALA A 33 -5.20 11.00 -4.12
CA ALA A 33 -4.16 11.75 -4.82
C ALA A 33 -2.91 11.88 -3.95
N GLY A 34 -1.73 11.82 -4.57
CA GLY A 34 -0.45 11.95 -3.89
C GLY A 34 -0.22 10.84 -2.86
N GLU A 35 -0.42 11.17 -1.59
CA GLU A 35 -0.22 10.27 -0.44
C GLU A 35 -1.55 9.79 0.15
N ASN A 36 -2.66 10.43 -0.23
CA ASN A 36 -3.97 10.10 0.31
C ASN A 36 -4.50 8.86 -0.40
N TRP A 37 -4.83 7.84 0.40
CA TRP A 37 -5.47 6.63 -0.08
C TRP A 37 -6.97 6.71 0.12
N GLY A 38 -7.72 6.07 -0.77
CA GLY A 38 -9.14 5.90 -0.57
C GLY A 38 -9.82 5.01 -1.59
N THR A 39 -11.12 4.84 -1.39
CA THR A 39 -11.98 4.06 -2.28
C THR A 39 -12.68 4.96 -3.27
N ILE A 40 -12.83 4.48 -4.50
CA ILE A 40 -13.58 5.21 -5.51
C ILE A 40 -15.05 4.74 -5.48
N PRO A 41 -16.02 5.65 -5.48
CA PRO A 41 -17.43 5.29 -5.45
C PRO A 41 -17.83 4.33 -6.58
N GLY A 42 -18.53 3.25 -6.23
CA GLY A 42 -19.06 2.28 -7.18
C GLY A 42 -18.07 1.22 -7.68
N GLU A 43 -16.80 1.28 -7.26
CA GLU A 43 -15.80 0.25 -7.63
C GLU A 43 -15.86 -0.98 -6.73
N ASN A 44 -16.29 -0.80 -5.48
CA ASN A 44 -16.24 -1.84 -4.47
C ASN A 44 -17.61 -2.45 -4.16
N THR A 45 -17.65 -3.78 -4.02
CA THR A 45 -18.79 -4.48 -3.41
C THR A 45 -18.50 -4.99 -2.01
N GLY A 46 -17.23 -5.11 -1.61
CA GLY A 46 -16.82 -5.36 -0.23
C GLY A 46 -16.25 -4.12 0.46
N THR A 47 -15.47 -4.31 1.52
CA THR A 47 -15.03 -3.20 2.39
C THR A 47 -13.53 -3.23 2.69
N VAL A 48 -12.95 -2.03 2.81
CA VAL A 48 -11.55 -1.82 3.22
C VAL A 48 -11.50 -1.20 4.61
N SER A 49 -10.47 -1.53 5.38
CA SER A 49 -10.15 -0.86 6.65
C SER A 49 -8.67 -1.05 6.98
N ILE A 50 -8.15 -0.31 7.96
CA ILE A 50 -6.82 -0.57 8.53
C ILE A 50 -6.99 -1.29 9.87
N GLN A 51 -6.26 -2.39 10.07
CA GLN A 51 -6.37 -3.26 11.25
C GLN A 51 -5.03 -3.37 11.98
N GLY A 52 -5.00 -3.08 13.28
CA GLY A 52 -3.76 -2.99 14.06
C GLY A 52 -3.19 -4.32 14.56
N ALA A 53 -3.98 -5.39 14.64
CA ALA A 53 -3.58 -6.64 15.30
C ALA A 53 -3.06 -7.73 14.34
N THR A 54 -2.94 -7.43 13.05
CA THR A 54 -2.79 -8.42 11.98
C THR A 54 -1.59 -8.20 11.06
N SER A 55 -0.78 -7.17 11.31
CA SER A 55 0.42 -6.81 10.54
C SER A 55 1.62 -7.74 10.79
N ASN A 56 2.51 -7.83 9.81
CA ASN A 56 3.77 -8.56 9.92
C ASN A 56 4.73 -7.92 10.95
N ASP A 57 4.68 -6.60 11.11
CA ASP A 57 5.60 -5.79 11.92
C ASP A 57 4.99 -5.20 13.21
N GLY A 58 3.67 -5.22 13.32
CA GLY A 58 2.92 -4.86 14.54
C GLY A 58 2.30 -3.46 14.53
N ASP A 59 2.37 -2.72 13.42
CA ASP A 59 1.84 -1.35 13.35
C ASP A 59 0.48 -1.21 12.63
N GLY A 60 0.12 -2.16 11.78
CA GLY A 60 -1.20 -2.30 11.17
C GLY A 60 -1.12 -2.85 9.76
N ALA A 61 -2.25 -3.20 9.17
CA ALA A 61 -2.31 -3.60 7.78
C ALA A 61 -3.63 -3.18 7.13
N LEU A 62 -3.60 -2.96 5.82
CA LEU A 62 -4.82 -2.83 5.03
C LEU A 62 -5.55 -4.17 5.02
N MET A 63 -6.77 -4.20 5.54
CA MET A 63 -7.69 -5.34 5.43
C MET A 63 -8.65 -5.13 4.26
N LEU A 64 -8.76 -6.15 3.42
CA LEU A 64 -9.70 -6.28 2.31
C LEU A 64 -10.72 -7.35 2.67
N THR A 65 -12.01 -7.03 2.61
CA THR A 65 -13.08 -8.01 2.84
C THR A 65 -14.07 -8.04 1.70
N GLY A 66 -14.59 -9.22 1.38
CA GLY A 66 -15.60 -9.43 0.36
C GLY A 66 -15.08 -9.42 -1.08
N ASP A 67 -16.02 -9.49 -2.01
CA ASP A 67 -15.72 -9.55 -3.44
C ASP A 67 -15.49 -8.15 -4.01
N ARG A 68 -14.61 -8.03 -5.02
CA ARG A 68 -14.29 -6.75 -5.70
C ARG A 68 -14.09 -5.63 -4.69
N THR A 69 -12.98 -5.68 -3.96
CA THR A 69 -12.67 -4.67 -2.96
C THR A 69 -11.29 -4.11 -3.25
N ARG A 70 -11.15 -2.80 -3.33
CA ARG A 70 -9.87 -2.14 -3.51
C ARG A 70 -9.80 -0.76 -2.89
N VAL A 71 -8.59 -0.35 -2.60
CA VAL A 71 -8.21 1.00 -2.23
C VAL A 71 -7.10 1.44 -3.16
N GLN A 72 -6.92 2.74 -3.34
CA GLN A 72 -5.86 3.26 -4.17
C GLN A 72 -5.40 4.64 -3.73
N THR A 73 -4.22 5.02 -4.19
CA THR A 73 -3.79 6.41 -4.30
C THR A 73 -3.69 6.81 -5.77
N GLY A 74 -3.76 8.12 -6.04
CA GLY A 74 -3.61 8.67 -7.37
C GLY A 74 -4.88 8.62 -8.22
N VAL A 75 -4.73 9.08 -9.46
CA VAL A 75 -5.82 9.44 -10.36
C VAL A 75 -6.23 8.24 -11.21
N GLN A 76 -7.45 7.75 -11.01
CA GLN A 76 -7.99 6.67 -11.85
C GLN A 76 -8.68 7.17 -13.13
N TYR A 77 -9.24 8.38 -13.14
CA TYR A 77 -10.08 8.90 -14.21
C TYR A 77 -9.67 10.31 -14.63
N GLY A 78 -9.71 10.60 -15.94
CA GLY A 78 -9.69 11.97 -16.46
C GLY A 78 -8.33 12.53 -16.92
N GLY A 79 -7.62 11.85 -17.82
CA GLY A 79 -6.53 12.44 -18.64
C GLY A 79 -5.54 13.30 -17.85
N GLY A 80 -5.12 12.80 -16.68
CA GLY A 80 -4.45 13.59 -15.65
C GLY A 80 -3.15 14.23 -16.13
N THR A 81 -2.72 15.27 -15.41
CA THR A 81 -1.35 15.79 -15.57
C THR A 81 -0.38 14.75 -14.99
N PRO A 82 0.80 14.51 -15.59
CA PRO A 82 1.81 13.64 -14.99
C PRO A 82 2.14 14.13 -13.58
N THR A 83 1.70 13.41 -12.55
CA THR A 83 1.96 13.76 -11.15
C THR A 83 3.13 12.98 -10.55
N GLY A 84 3.86 12.20 -11.36
CA GLY A 84 4.86 11.26 -10.88
C GLY A 84 5.85 10.81 -11.94
N ALA A 85 6.39 9.60 -11.74
CA ALA A 85 7.36 8.97 -12.61
C ALA A 85 6.74 8.52 -13.94
N THR A 86 7.51 8.60 -15.03
CA THR A 86 7.17 7.90 -16.27
C THR A 86 7.30 6.38 -16.04
N LEU A 87 6.56 5.57 -16.81
CA LEU A 87 6.51 4.13 -16.57
C LEU A 87 7.90 3.47 -16.70
N ASP A 88 8.72 3.92 -17.65
CA ASP A 88 10.08 3.45 -17.88
C ASP A 88 11.03 3.73 -16.70
N GLN A 89 10.69 4.69 -15.84
CA GLN A 89 11.45 4.98 -14.63
C GLN A 89 11.13 4.02 -13.49
N VAL A 90 10.06 3.22 -13.58
CA VAL A 90 9.69 2.25 -12.54
C VAL A 90 10.31 0.90 -12.86
N SER A 91 11.12 0.38 -11.95
CA SER A 91 11.73 -0.94 -12.10
C SER A 91 11.05 -2.02 -11.29
N VAL A 92 10.61 -1.69 -10.08
CA VAL A 92 10.10 -2.65 -9.10
C VAL A 92 8.83 -2.10 -8.46
N LEU A 93 7.85 -2.98 -8.26
CA LEU A 93 6.65 -2.72 -7.48
C LEU A 93 6.37 -3.94 -6.62
N THR A 94 6.36 -3.76 -5.31
CA THR A 94 6.15 -4.83 -4.33
C THR A 94 5.15 -4.42 -3.26
N PHE A 95 4.68 -5.41 -2.53
CA PHE A 95 3.89 -5.28 -1.31
C PHE A 95 4.01 -6.55 -0.48
N GLU A 96 3.72 -6.42 0.80
CA GLU A 96 3.44 -7.54 1.67
C GLU A 96 1.95 -7.88 1.61
N TRP A 97 1.63 -9.16 1.74
CA TRP A 97 0.24 -9.62 1.72
C TRP A 97 0.05 -10.92 2.49
N MET A 98 -1.19 -11.16 2.89
CA MET A 98 -1.62 -12.37 3.58
C MET A 98 -3.09 -12.67 3.22
N VAL A 99 -3.47 -13.94 3.19
CA VAL A 99 -4.87 -14.35 3.05
C VAL A 99 -5.30 -15.02 4.35
N ALA A 100 -6.25 -14.43 5.06
CA ALA A 100 -6.84 -15.06 6.23
C ALA A 100 -8.01 -15.97 5.84
N ASN A 101 -8.74 -15.61 4.77
CA ASN A 101 -9.79 -16.42 4.19
C ASN A 101 -9.83 -16.21 2.67
N GLY A 102 -9.53 -17.25 1.89
CA GLY A 102 -9.56 -17.21 0.42
C GLY A 102 -10.96 -17.13 -0.19
N GLY A 103 -12.02 -17.27 0.62
CA GLY A 103 -13.38 -17.39 0.10
C GLY A 103 -13.57 -18.67 -0.73
N PRO A 104 -14.59 -18.73 -1.61
CA PRO A 104 -14.84 -19.88 -2.48
C PRO A 104 -13.75 -20.15 -3.54
N ASN A 105 -12.91 -19.16 -3.86
CA ASN A 105 -11.84 -19.31 -4.83
C ASN A 105 -10.51 -19.58 -4.10
N GLY A 106 -10.01 -20.81 -4.20
CA GLY A 106 -8.76 -21.23 -3.55
C GLY A 106 -7.50 -20.46 -3.97
N ASN A 107 -7.56 -19.68 -5.06
CA ASN A 107 -6.45 -18.88 -5.57
C ASN A 107 -6.67 -17.37 -5.37
N ALA A 108 -7.77 -16.96 -4.72
CA ALA A 108 -8.05 -15.55 -4.49
C ALA A 108 -7.06 -14.95 -3.48
N SER A 109 -6.36 -13.91 -3.92
CA SER A 109 -5.36 -13.20 -3.15
C SER A 109 -5.60 -11.69 -3.23
N PRO A 110 -5.02 -10.91 -2.30
CA PRO A 110 -4.72 -9.51 -2.55
C PRO A 110 -3.94 -9.37 -3.86
N ALA A 111 -4.23 -8.30 -4.57
CA ALA A 111 -3.70 -7.99 -5.88
C ALA A 111 -3.18 -6.56 -5.87
N LEU A 112 -1.96 -6.39 -6.36
CA LEU A 112 -1.26 -5.12 -6.45
C LEU A 112 -1.33 -4.59 -7.87
N ARG A 113 -1.62 -3.30 -8.03
CA ARG A 113 -1.85 -2.69 -9.34
C ARG A 113 -1.07 -1.39 -9.49
N LEU A 114 -0.39 -1.25 -10.62
CA LEU A 114 0.11 0.05 -11.10
C LEU A 114 -0.89 0.61 -12.10
N LEU A 115 -1.41 1.81 -11.85
CA LEU A 115 -2.28 2.50 -12.79
C LEU A 115 -1.42 3.34 -13.72
N VAL A 116 -1.57 3.13 -15.02
CA VAL A 116 -0.78 3.80 -16.05
C VAL A 116 -1.72 4.59 -16.96
N GLN A 117 -1.32 5.81 -17.29
CA GLN A 117 -1.96 6.64 -18.30
C GLN A 117 -0.97 6.84 -19.46
N ASP A 118 -1.45 6.65 -20.68
CA ASP A 118 -0.70 6.90 -21.92
C ASP A 118 -1.60 7.71 -22.87
N GLY A 119 -1.40 9.03 -22.87
CA GLY A 119 -2.40 9.98 -23.38
C GLY A 119 -3.73 9.84 -22.62
N ASP A 120 -4.81 9.63 -23.35
CA ASP A 120 -6.15 9.42 -22.77
C ASP A 120 -6.42 7.95 -22.38
N GLN A 121 -5.52 7.02 -22.73
CA GLN A 121 -5.71 5.60 -22.49
C GLN A 121 -5.22 5.21 -21.10
N ARG A 122 -6.14 4.72 -20.27
CA ARG A 122 -5.83 4.09 -18.98
C ARG A 122 -5.57 2.61 -19.13
N SER A 123 -4.58 2.10 -18.40
CA SER A 123 -4.38 0.69 -18.15
C SER A 123 -3.99 0.41 -16.70
N GLU A 124 -4.05 -0.87 -16.33
CA GLU A 124 -3.62 -1.40 -15.05
C GLU A 124 -2.61 -2.52 -15.33
N LEU A 125 -1.46 -2.46 -14.67
CA LEU A 125 -0.53 -3.59 -14.57
C LEU A 125 -0.83 -4.30 -13.25
N ILE A 126 -1.23 -5.56 -13.31
CA ILE A 126 -1.87 -6.26 -12.20
C ILE A 126 -1.05 -7.48 -11.81
N TRP A 127 -0.70 -7.53 -10.54
CA TRP A 127 -0.10 -8.68 -9.88
C TRP A 127 -1.16 -9.43 -9.08
N GLU A 128 -1.12 -10.75 -9.14
CA GLU A 128 -1.94 -11.67 -8.35
C GLU A 128 -1.11 -12.90 -8.00
N ALA A 129 -1.34 -13.49 -6.82
CA ALA A 129 -0.65 -14.71 -6.41
C ALA A 129 -0.98 -15.89 -7.35
N ALA A 130 -2.16 -15.90 -7.98
CA ALA A 130 -2.56 -16.91 -8.96
C ALA A 130 -1.54 -17.12 -10.11
N TYR A 131 -0.73 -16.09 -10.40
CA TYR A 131 0.25 -16.09 -11.48
C TYR A 131 1.70 -15.91 -11.01
N ASN A 132 1.91 -15.80 -9.70
CA ASN A 132 3.21 -15.55 -9.10
C ASN A 132 3.48 -16.54 -7.98
N ASP A 133 4.68 -17.11 -7.95
CA ASP A 133 5.08 -18.05 -6.90
C ASP A 133 5.34 -17.30 -5.59
N ALA A 134 4.50 -17.54 -4.59
CA ALA A 134 4.55 -16.87 -3.30
C ALA A 134 5.39 -17.61 -2.26
N ASN A 135 5.45 -18.93 -2.35
CA ASN A 135 5.99 -19.81 -1.31
C ASN A 135 7.02 -20.85 -1.84
N GLY A 136 7.44 -20.74 -3.10
CA GLY A 136 8.32 -21.71 -3.74
C GLY A 136 7.61 -23.00 -4.16
N ALA A 137 6.29 -23.10 -3.99
CA ALA A 137 5.47 -24.23 -4.41
C ALA A 137 4.78 -24.01 -5.77
N GLY A 138 5.03 -22.86 -6.40
CA GLY A 138 4.50 -22.49 -7.71
C GLY A 138 3.37 -21.47 -7.62
N ALA A 139 2.99 -20.93 -8.79
CA ALA A 139 1.96 -19.91 -8.89
C ALA A 139 0.60 -20.37 -8.34
N GLY A 140 -0.06 -19.51 -7.58
CA GLY A 140 -1.38 -19.72 -7.00
C GLY A 140 -1.40 -20.49 -5.68
N PHE A 141 -0.25 -20.92 -5.17
CA PHE A 141 -0.16 -21.61 -3.89
C PHE A 141 0.33 -20.67 -2.79
N TYR A 142 -0.40 -20.63 -1.68
CA TYR A 142 -0.06 -19.91 -0.47
C TYR A 142 -0.77 -20.54 0.74
N ASP A 143 -0.17 -20.38 1.91
CA ASP A 143 -0.76 -20.81 3.17
C ASP A 143 -1.59 -19.67 3.78
N LEU A 144 -2.74 -20.02 4.37
CA LEU A 144 -3.57 -19.05 5.07
C LEU A 144 -2.85 -18.53 6.33
N ASN A 145 -3.05 -17.25 6.63
CA ASN A 145 -2.45 -16.56 7.78
C ASN A 145 -0.91 -16.52 7.77
N THR A 146 -0.31 -16.68 6.60
CA THR A 146 1.13 -16.47 6.36
C THR A 146 1.32 -15.18 5.59
N TRP A 147 2.23 -14.33 6.07
CA TRP A 147 2.65 -13.12 5.38
C TRP A 147 3.70 -13.45 4.32
N TYR A 148 3.53 -12.89 3.13
CA TYR A 148 4.41 -13.02 1.99
C TYR A 148 4.80 -11.64 1.47
N GLU A 149 6.01 -11.50 0.95
CA GLU A 149 6.43 -10.35 0.16
C GLU A 149 6.39 -10.73 -1.33
N SER A 150 5.79 -9.89 -2.16
CA SER A 150 5.86 -10.09 -3.61
C SER A 150 7.30 -9.90 -4.10
N ASN A 151 7.79 -10.80 -4.96
CA ASN A 151 9.13 -10.73 -5.55
C ASN A 151 9.35 -9.43 -6.37
N PRO A 152 10.52 -8.76 -6.28
CA PRO A 152 10.89 -7.66 -7.20
C PRO A 152 10.83 -8.00 -8.70
N GLU A 153 11.01 -9.27 -9.06
CA GLU A 153 10.87 -9.79 -10.43
C GLU A 153 9.46 -10.30 -10.73
N ALA A 154 8.49 -9.96 -9.89
CA ALA A 154 7.12 -10.41 -10.07
C ALA A 154 6.53 -9.96 -11.40
N ARG A 155 5.62 -10.80 -11.92
CA ARG A 155 5.04 -10.63 -13.23
C ARG A 155 3.64 -10.05 -13.11
N PHE A 156 3.40 -9.04 -13.92
CA PHE A 156 2.15 -8.30 -14.01
C PHE A 156 1.52 -8.55 -15.36
N TRP A 157 0.21 -8.75 -15.38
CA TRP A 157 -0.58 -8.76 -16.62
C TRP A 157 -1.23 -7.39 -16.83
N ARG A 158 -1.50 -7.04 -18.09
CA ARG A 158 -2.06 -5.71 -18.43
C ARG A 158 -3.55 -5.78 -18.72
N PHE A 159 -4.34 -4.96 -18.05
CA PHE A 159 -5.72 -4.65 -18.38
C PHE A 159 -5.81 -3.24 -18.98
N VAL A 160 -6.41 -3.09 -20.15
CA VAL A 160 -6.61 -1.80 -20.82
C VAL A 160 -8.08 -1.39 -20.68
N ALA A 161 -8.34 -0.21 -20.13
CA ALA A 161 -9.70 0.25 -19.89
C ALA A 161 -10.49 0.30 -21.21
N GLY A 162 -11.68 -0.30 -21.22
CA GLY A 162 -12.54 -0.41 -22.41
C GLY A 162 -12.12 -1.48 -23.42
N GLN A 163 -10.92 -2.06 -23.32
CA GLN A 163 -10.45 -3.12 -24.23
C GLN A 163 -10.28 -4.49 -23.55
N GLY A 164 -10.01 -4.52 -22.24
CA GLY A 164 -9.84 -5.75 -21.47
C GLY A 164 -8.37 -6.19 -21.32
N PRO A 165 -8.14 -7.47 -20.95
CA PRO A 165 -6.80 -8.02 -20.80
C PRO A 165 -6.02 -8.04 -22.12
N THR A 166 -4.70 -7.84 -22.03
CA THR A 166 -3.80 -8.04 -23.17
C THR A 166 -3.45 -9.53 -23.28
N PHE A 167 -3.81 -10.15 -24.40
CA PHE A 167 -3.55 -11.56 -24.66
C PHE A 167 -2.26 -11.77 -25.48
N ASP A 168 -1.57 -12.87 -25.20
CA ASP A 168 -0.39 -13.30 -25.93
C ASP A 168 -0.79 -13.78 -27.35
N PRO A 169 -0.31 -13.13 -28.42
CA PRO A 169 -0.64 -13.55 -29.78
C PRO A 169 -0.08 -14.94 -30.12
N ALA A 170 0.97 -15.40 -29.43
CA ALA A 170 1.56 -16.73 -29.61
C ALA A 170 0.84 -17.82 -28.81
N SER A 171 0.00 -17.45 -27.83
CA SER A 171 -0.75 -18.39 -26.99
C SER A 171 -2.17 -17.89 -26.74
N PRO A 172 -3.12 -18.19 -27.66
CA PRO A 172 -4.48 -17.69 -27.60
C PRO A 172 -5.16 -18.00 -26.25
N GLY A 173 -5.67 -16.95 -25.59
CA GLY A 173 -6.33 -17.05 -24.28
C GLY A 173 -5.40 -16.89 -23.08
N SER A 174 -4.08 -16.87 -23.27
CA SER A 174 -3.12 -16.52 -22.22
C SER A 174 -2.90 -15.01 -22.15
N TYR A 175 -2.76 -14.45 -20.95
CA TYR A 175 -2.35 -13.05 -20.81
C TYR A 175 -0.87 -12.88 -21.14
N VAL A 176 -0.51 -11.66 -21.54
CA VAL A 176 0.88 -11.23 -21.57
C VAL A 176 1.32 -10.90 -20.14
N PHE A 177 2.42 -11.49 -19.70
CA PHE A 177 3.02 -11.28 -18.38
C PHE A 177 4.44 -10.73 -18.51
N ASN A 178 4.69 -9.60 -17.86
CA ASN A 178 6.01 -8.97 -17.83
C ASN A 178 6.32 -8.39 -16.45
N THR A 179 7.60 -8.16 -16.15
CA THR A 179 7.98 -7.37 -14.97
C THR A 179 7.57 -5.90 -15.18
N ILE A 180 7.55 -5.10 -14.11
CA ILE A 180 7.27 -3.66 -14.25
C ILE A 180 8.28 -2.99 -15.18
N ALA A 181 9.58 -3.22 -14.98
CA ALA A 181 10.62 -2.74 -15.88
C ALA A 181 10.40 -3.19 -17.34
N GLY A 182 9.99 -4.45 -17.52
CA GLY A 182 9.71 -4.98 -18.85
C GLY A 182 8.50 -4.36 -19.52
N TRP A 183 7.46 -3.98 -18.76
CA TRP A 183 6.34 -3.17 -19.28
C TRP A 183 6.79 -1.77 -19.67
N GLY A 184 7.61 -1.10 -18.85
CA GLY A 184 8.15 0.23 -19.17
C GLY A 184 9.03 0.24 -20.43
N ALA A 185 9.70 -0.87 -20.73
CA ALA A 185 10.50 -1.03 -21.95
C ALA A 185 9.74 -1.65 -23.15
N SER A 186 8.44 -1.92 -23.01
CA SER A 186 7.67 -2.63 -24.05
C SER A 186 7.07 -1.68 -25.08
N SER A 187 6.78 -2.19 -26.28
CA SER A 187 6.06 -1.46 -27.34
C SER A 187 4.57 -1.25 -27.08
N PHE A 188 4.09 -1.68 -25.91
CA PHE A 188 2.70 -1.57 -25.49
C PHE A 188 2.35 -0.19 -24.92
N TYR A 189 3.37 0.60 -24.60
CA TYR A 189 3.28 1.96 -24.07
C TYR A 189 4.18 2.87 -24.90
N THR A 190 3.81 4.14 -25.00
CA THR A 190 4.68 5.19 -25.53
C THR A 190 5.62 5.71 -24.44
N ASP A 191 6.67 6.44 -24.83
CA ASP A 191 7.58 7.13 -23.91
C ASP A 191 6.88 8.19 -23.04
N ALA A 192 5.63 8.57 -23.37
CA ALA A 192 4.82 9.50 -22.59
C ALA A 192 3.98 8.81 -21.50
N ALA A 193 4.00 7.48 -21.43
CA ALA A 193 3.24 6.74 -20.42
C ALA A 193 3.76 7.05 -19.00
N PHE A 194 2.84 7.37 -18.08
CA PHE A 194 3.19 7.74 -16.71
C PHE A 194 2.34 7.00 -15.68
N VAL A 195 2.91 6.85 -14.49
CA VAL A 195 2.19 6.28 -13.35
C VAL A 195 1.21 7.30 -12.81
N SER A 196 -0.07 6.92 -12.84
CA SER A 196 -1.17 7.74 -12.34
C SER A 196 -1.60 7.34 -10.93
N GLY A 197 -1.26 6.13 -10.48
CA GLY A 197 -1.60 5.66 -9.14
C GLY A 197 -1.13 4.25 -8.84
N VAL A 198 -1.40 3.83 -7.60
CA VAL A 198 -1.18 2.46 -7.13
C VAL A 198 -2.46 2.01 -6.43
N SER A 199 -2.88 0.77 -6.66
CA SER A 199 -4.05 0.19 -6.01
C SER A 199 -3.74 -1.17 -5.43
N VAL A 200 -4.34 -1.43 -4.26
CA VAL A 200 -4.34 -2.74 -3.61
C VAL A 200 -5.78 -3.17 -3.43
N GLY A 201 -6.08 -4.43 -3.77
CA GLY A 201 -7.44 -4.94 -3.69
C GLY A 201 -7.55 -6.38 -4.14
N ASN A 202 -8.76 -6.92 -4.31
CA ASN A 202 -9.02 -8.24 -4.88
C ASN A 202 -10.01 -8.15 -6.03
N GLY A 203 -9.95 -9.13 -6.92
CA GLY A 203 -10.82 -9.23 -8.09
C GLY A 203 -12.23 -9.72 -7.79
N SER A 204 -13.02 -9.88 -8.84
CA SER A 204 -14.31 -10.58 -8.78
C SER A 204 -14.11 -12.09 -8.67
N GLY A 205 -15.01 -12.77 -7.97
CA GLY A 205 -14.96 -14.22 -7.75
C GLY A 205 -14.15 -14.63 -6.52
N SER A 206 -13.61 -13.68 -5.75
CA SER A 206 -13.09 -13.96 -4.40
C SER A 206 -14.21 -14.31 -3.43
N GLY A 207 -15.42 -13.78 -3.66
CA GLY A 207 -16.63 -14.09 -2.89
C GLY A 207 -16.78 -13.28 -1.60
N ALA A 208 -18.00 -13.28 -1.05
CA ALA A 208 -18.39 -12.39 0.05
C ALA A 208 -17.61 -12.60 1.37
N ASN A 209 -17.02 -13.78 1.57
CA ASN A 209 -16.27 -14.13 2.79
C ASN A 209 -14.74 -14.01 2.62
N PHE A 210 -14.26 -13.50 1.49
CA PHE A 210 -12.83 -13.26 1.30
C PHE A 210 -12.32 -12.29 2.37
N VAL A 211 -11.18 -12.59 2.96
CA VAL A 211 -10.43 -11.73 3.89
C VAL A 211 -8.96 -11.81 3.54
N GLY A 212 -8.42 -10.71 3.03
CA GLY A 212 -7.02 -10.55 2.71
C GLY A 212 -6.43 -9.33 3.42
N TYR A 213 -5.13 -9.34 3.60
CA TYR A 213 -4.36 -8.24 4.16
C TYR A 213 -3.24 -7.85 3.22
N ALA A 214 -2.86 -6.58 3.26
CA ALA A 214 -1.74 -6.05 2.53
C ALA A 214 -1.04 -4.96 3.32
N ASP A 215 0.26 -4.83 3.11
CA ASP A 215 1.06 -3.80 3.74
C ASP A 215 2.33 -3.48 2.93
N ASN A 216 3.12 -2.50 3.38
CA ASN A 216 4.45 -2.20 2.87
C ASN A 216 4.52 -2.12 1.33
N VAL A 217 3.57 -1.41 0.73
CA VAL A 217 3.50 -1.23 -0.73
C VAL A 217 4.65 -0.33 -1.16
N ALA A 218 5.55 -0.81 -2.00
CA ALA A 218 6.75 -0.08 -2.39
C ALA A 218 6.94 -0.07 -3.91
N ALA A 219 7.28 1.10 -4.45
CA ALA A 219 7.70 1.27 -5.84
C ALA A 219 9.10 1.88 -5.87
N SER A 220 9.97 1.36 -6.74
CA SER A 220 11.30 1.93 -6.91
C SER A 220 11.77 1.91 -8.36
N GLY A 221 12.71 2.81 -8.65
CA GLY A 221 13.44 2.87 -9.91
C GLY A 221 14.32 4.10 -10.00
N SER A 222 14.47 4.67 -11.19
CA SER A 222 15.37 5.81 -11.38
C SER A 222 14.91 7.09 -10.68
N PHE A 223 13.64 7.16 -10.26
CA PHE A 223 13.07 8.22 -9.43
C PHE A 223 13.38 8.06 -7.93
N GLY A 224 14.04 6.99 -7.50
CA GLY A 224 14.25 6.64 -6.10
C GLY A 224 13.30 5.54 -5.63
N SER A 225 13.02 5.49 -4.32
CA SER A 225 12.10 4.52 -3.72
C SER A 225 10.98 5.25 -2.97
N ARG A 226 9.75 4.77 -3.10
CA ARG A 226 8.56 5.28 -2.43
C ARG A 226 7.79 4.12 -1.82
N SER A 227 7.44 4.21 -0.54
CA SER A 227 6.67 3.16 0.15
C SER A 227 5.48 3.71 0.95
N PHE A 228 4.46 2.87 1.10
CA PHE A 228 3.25 3.13 1.87
C PHE A 228 3.04 2.01 2.88
N ASN A 229 3.01 2.36 4.16
CA ASN A 229 2.75 1.47 5.29
C ASN A 229 1.37 1.78 5.88
N PHE A 230 0.52 0.78 6.11
CA PHE A 230 -0.83 0.99 6.61
C PHE A 230 -0.90 0.80 8.13
N ALA A 231 -0.68 1.86 8.89
CA ALA A 231 -0.65 1.78 10.35
C ALA A 231 -2.01 2.08 11.00
N ALA A 232 -2.41 1.26 11.97
CA ALA A 232 -3.56 1.54 12.81
C ALA A 232 -3.22 2.65 13.81
N VAL A 233 -4.08 3.66 13.91
CA VAL A 233 -3.93 4.70 14.93
C VAL A 233 -4.28 4.10 16.29
N ALA A 234 -3.30 4.07 17.20
CA ALA A 234 -3.57 3.70 18.58
C ALA A 234 -4.62 4.66 19.17
N ALA A 235 -5.67 4.11 19.77
CA ALA A 235 -6.69 4.91 20.42
C ALA A 235 -6.04 5.75 21.53
N VAL A 236 -5.89 7.05 21.29
CA VAL A 236 -5.51 8.00 22.34
C VAL A 236 -6.70 8.08 23.28
N PRO A 237 -6.55 7.81 24.60
CA PRO A 237 -7.67 7.88 25.51
C PRO A 237 -8.29 9.28 25.42
N GLU A 238 -9.60 9.33 25.24
CA GLU A 238 -10.30 10.59 25.02
C GLU A 238 -9.96 11.60 26.14
N PRO A 239 -9.88 12.91 25.86
CA PRO A 239 -9.63 13.93 26.88
C PRO A 239 -10.58 13.83 28.09
N GLY A 240 -11.81 13.34 27.88
CA GLY A 240 -12.77 13.05 28.95
C GLY A 240 -12.31 11.94 29.91
N THR A 241 -11.69 10.87 29.39
CA THR A 241 -11.12 9.79 30.19
C THR A 241 -10.00 10.31 31.09
N TRP A 242 -9.12 11.16 30.55
CA TRP A 242 -8.09 11.83 31.33
C TRP A 242 -8.70 12.75 32.39
N ALA A 243 -9.71 13.53 32.04
CA ALA A 243 -10.40 14.41 32.98
C ALA A 243 -11.07 13.64 34.13
N MET A 244 -11.73 12.51 33.84
CA MET A 244 -12.36 11.66 34.85
C MET A 244 -11.33 10.98 35.75
N MET A 245 -10.20 10.53 35.20
CA MET A 245 -9.09 9.97 35.98
C MET A 245 -8.46 11.02 36.91
N LEU A 246 -8.17 12.21 36.38
CA LEU A 246 -7.63 13.33 37.16
C LEU A 246 -8.62 13.82 38.22
N LEU A 247 -9.91 13.86 37.90
CA LEU A 247 -10.96 14.18 38.86
C LEU A 247 -11.05 13.13 39.96
N GLY A 248 -11.01 11.83 39.61
CA GLY A 248 -10.95 10.73 40.58
C GLY A 248 -9.77 10.86 41.52
N PHE A 249 -8.57 11.08 40.99
CA PHE A 249 -7.37 11.33 41.82
C PHE A 249 -7.47 12.61 42.65
N GLY A 250 -8.05 13.68 42.09
CA GLY A 250 -8.29 14.94 42.81
C GLY A 250 -9.25 14.77 43.99
N VAL A 251 -10.33 13.99 43.83
CA VAL A 251 -11.29 13.67 44.89
C VAL A 251 -10.63 12.82 45.97
N ILE A 252 -9.91 11.75 45.60
CA ILE A 252 -9.22 10.87 46.54
C ILE A 252 -8.16 11.65 47.32
N GLY A 253 -7.30 12.40 46.63
CA GLY A 253 -6.27 13.22 47.25
C GLY A 253 -6.85 14.33 48.15
N GLY A 254 -7.95 14.95 47.72
CA GLY A 254 -8.69 15.93 48.52
C GLY A 254 -9.25 15.34 49.81
N ALA A 255 -9.85 14.15 49.75
CA ALA A 255 -10.37 13.43 50.91
C ALA A 255 -9.25 13.05 51.90
N MET A 256 -8.12 12.53 51.41
CA MET A 256 -6.95 12.20 52.24
C MET A 256 -6.37 13.44 52.93
N ARG A 257 -6.29 14.59 52.23
CA ARG A 257 -5.80 15.85 52.82
C ARG A 257 -6.73 16.37 53.92
N ARG A 258 -8.04 16.24 53.74
CA ARG A 258 -9.04 16.62 54.76
C ARG A 258 -8.92 15.75 56.02
N GLN A 259 -8.76 14.44 55.89
CA GLN A 259 -8.60 13.53 57.04
C GLN A 259 -7.34 13.84 57.86
N ARG A 260 -6.20 14.11 57.22
CA ARG A 260 -4.95 14.46 57.93
C ARG A 260 -5.09 15.74 58.78
N ARG A 261 -5.82 16.75 58.30
CA ARG A 261 -6.07 17.98 59.07
C ARG A 261 -6.96 17.73 60.29
N ALA A 262 -7.98 16.90 60.16
CA ALA A 262 -8.84 16.53 61.27
C ALA A 262 -8.07 15.74 62.35
N ALA A 263 -7.18 14.83 61.93
CA ALA A 263 -6.34 14.06 62.86
C ALA A 263 -5.34 14.94 63.64
N HIS A 264 -4.75 15.96 63.02
CA HIS A 264 -3.84 16.89 63.71
C HIS A 264 -4.56 17.79 64.73
N LEU A 265 -5.80 18.21 64.47
CA LEU A 265 -6.57 19.03 65.43
C LEU A 265 -6.98 18.23 66.68
N LEU A 266 -7.23 16.93 66.54
CA LEU A 266 -7.52 16.01 67.65
C LEU A 266 -6.31 15.75 68.57
N GLN A 267 -5.09 16.05 68.14
CA GLN A 267 -3.87 15.91 68.95
C GLN A 267 -3.49 17.18 69.71
N MET A 268 -4.20 18.30 69.48
CA MET A 268 -3.96 19.59 70.13
C MET A 268 -5.04 19.98 71.15
N ALA A 269 -6.01 19.10 71.41
CA ALA A 269 -7.06 19.25 72.43
C ALA A 269 -6.81 18.26 73.57
#